data_AF-A0A2I0W1J2-F1
#
_entry.id   AF-A0A2I0W1J2-F1
#
_cell.length_a   1.000
_cell.length_b   1.000
_cell.length_c   1.000
_cell.angle_alpha   90.00
_cell.angle_beta   90.00
_cell.angle_gamma   90.00
#
_symmetry.space_group_name_H-M   'P 1'
#
loop_
_entity.id
_entity.type
_entity.pdbx_description
1 polymer ?
#
loop_
_entity_poly.entity_id
_entity_poly.type
_entity_poly.pdbx_seq_one_letter_code
_entity_poly.pdbx_strand_id
1 'polypeptide(L)'
;MVDIMLSVLFKSLKKEQNYLRIQDDTLAGDASSMDISTEKNLKELVKIGEKLIEKLLSRVNIDTGVYEPVKCGGNNKQALVDFARDLSKQRNMRIHGAQKEAKLL
;
A
#
# COMPACT_ATOMS: atom_id res chain seq x y z
N MET A 1 9.41 -3.07 -12.35
CA MET A 1 9.38 -2.04 -13.42
C MET A 1 8.18 -1.09 -13.31
N VAL A 2 6.95 -1.57 -13.09
CA VAL A 2 5.76 -0.70 -12.93
C VAL A 2 5.85 0.26 -11.74
N ASP A 3 6.37 -0.21 -10.60
CA ASP A 3 6.48 0.58 -9.37
C ASP A 3 7.40 1.81 -9.49
N ILE A 4 8.52 1.66 -10.23
CA ILE A 4 9.44 2.78 -10.48
C ILE A 4 8.74 3.87 -11.31
N MET A 5 7.99 3.49 -12.36
CA MET A 5 7.26 4.45 -13.19
C MET A 5 6.23 5.25 -12.38
N LEU A 6 5.47 4.57 -11.51
CA LEU A 6 4.51 5.23 -10.62
C LEU A 6 5.22 6.13 -9.61
N SER A 7 6.32 5.66 -9.02
CA SER A 7 7.10 6.44 -8.06
C SER A 7 7.69 7.71 -8.69
N VAL A 8 8.20 7.63 -9.93
CA VAL A 8 8.64 8.81 -10.70
C VAL A 8 7.49 9.77 -10.94
N LEU A 9 6.32 9.29 -11.37
CA LEU A 9 5.15 10.12 -11.63
C LEU A 9 4.72 10.88 -10.37
N PHE A 10 4.50 10.18 -9.25
CA PHE A 10 4.06 10.82 -8.01
C PHE A 10 5.12 11.75 -7.41
N LYS A 11 6.42 11.46 -7.60
CA LYS A 11 7.52 12.36 -7.25
C LYS A 11 7.52 13.63 -8.09
N SER A 12 7.32 13.51 -9.40
CA SER A 12 7.25 14.69 -10.30
C SER A 12 6.10 15.64 -9.94
N LEU A 13 5.00 15.09 -9.41
CA LEU A 13 3.84 15.83 -8.95
C LEU A 13 3.96 16.36 -7.51
N LYS A 14 5.03 16.02 -6.78
CA LYS A 14 5.20 16.30 -5.33
C LYS A 14 4.04 15.71 -4.50
N LYS A 15 3.63 14.50 -4.86
CA LYS A 15 2.51 13.74 -4.27
C LYS A 15 2.91 12.31 -3.91
N GLU A 16 4.14 12.09 -3.49
CA GLU A 16 4.68 10.76 -3.16
C GLU A 16 3.84 10.03 -2.10
N GLN A 17 3.20 10.76 -1.18
CA GLN A 17 2.29 10.23 -0.16
C GLN A 17 0.97 9.70 -0.72
N ASN A 18 0.60 10.06 -1.95
CA ASN A 18 -0.62 9.58 -2.59
C ASN A 18 -0.42 8.22 -3.26
N TYR A 19 0.79 7.66 -3.21
CA TYR A 19 1.11 6.32 -3.69
C TYR A 19 1.60 5.44 -2.54
N LEU A 20 0.83 4.40 -2.25
CA LEU A 20 1.14 3.39 -1.24
C LEU A 20 1.41 2.06 -1.93
N ARG A 21 2.65 1.57 -1.81
CA ARG A 21 3.07 0.25 -2.27
C ARG A 21 3.42 -0.62 -1.07
N ILE A 22 2.67 -1.70 -0.88
CA ILE A 22 2.97 -2.72 0.13
C ILE A 22 3.28 -4.01 -0.62
N GLN A 23 4.51 -4.49 -0.47
CA GLN A 23 5.02 -5.67 -1.14
C GLN A 23 6.07 -6.32 -0.24
N ASP A 24 6.13 -7.65 -0.29
CA ASP A 24 7.25 -8.41 0.24
C ASP A 24 8.11 -8.92 -0.93
N ASP A 25 9.40 -8.63 -0.91
CA ASP A 25 10.41 -9.06 -1.88
C ASP A 25 11.35 -10.13 -1.31
N THR A 26 11.03 -10.66 -0.12
CA THR A 26 11.84 -11.62 0.62
C THR A 26 11.25 -13.03 0.65
N LEU A 27 10.22 -13.30 -0.16
CA LEU A 27 9.62 -14.63 -0.31
C LEU A 27 10.65 -15.64 -0.81
N ALA A 28 10.66 -16.82 -0.20
CA ALA A 28 11.58 -17.90 -0.55
C ALA A 28 10.91 -19.27 -0.32
N GLY A 29 11.47 -20.32 -0.94
CA GLY A 29 10.96 -21.69 -0.83
C GLY A 29 9.50 -21.81 -1.28
N ASP A 30 8.71 -22.62 -0.57
CA ASP A 30 7.30 -22.87 -0.89
C ASP A 30 6.46 -21.58 -0.92
N ALA A 31 6.81 -20.59 -0.09
CA ALA A 31 6.09 -19.30 -0.02
C ALA A 31 6.30 -18.43 -1.27
N SER A 32 7.34 -18.72 -2.08
CA SER A 32 7.55 -18.08 -3.38
C SER A 32 6.84 -18.80 -4.53
N SER A 33 6.33 -20.02 -4.30
CA SER A 33 5.59 -20.78 -5.32
C SER A 33 4.13 -20.35 -5.38
N MET A 34 3.59 -20.29 -6.60
CA MET A 34 2.20 -19.85 -6.84
C MET A 34 1.17 -20.99 -6.73
N ASP A 35 1.61 -22.25 -6.75
CA ASP A 35 0.78 -23.44 -6.86
C ASP A 35 0.81 -24.36 -5.63
N ILE A 36 1.67 -24.08 -4.64
CA ILE A 36 1.79 -24.88 -3.41
C ILE A 36 0.74 -24.42 -2.39
N SER A 37 -0.42 -25.07 -2.41
CA SER A 37 -1.56 -24.77 -1.52
C SER A 37 -1.62 -25.64 -0.27
N THR A 38 -0.48 -26.18 0.19
CA THR A 38 -0.45 -26.97 1.44
C THR A 38 -0.84 -26.10 2.64
N GLU A 39 -1.53 -26.68 3.62
CA GLU A 39 -1.97 -25.93 4.82
C GLU A 39 -0.79 -25.25 5.53
N LYS A 40 0.37 -25.91 5.56
CA LYS A 40 1.62 -25.36 6.10
C LYS A 40 2.04 -24.10 5.36
N ASN A 41 2.06 -24.12 4.01
CA ASN A 41 2.48 -22.97 3.22
C ASN A 41 1.48 -21.81 3.36
N LEU A 42 0.18 -22.09 3.33
CA LEU A 42 -0.85 -21.06 3.52
C LEU A 42 -0.74 -20.37 4.89
N LYS A 43 -0.51 -21.13 5.97
CA LYS A 43 -0.25 -20.56 7.30
C LYS A 43 1.01 -19.71 7.34
N GLU A 44 2.05 -20.09 6.60
CA GLU A 44 3.27 -19.29 6.53
C GLU A 44 3.05 -17.99 5.77
N LEU A 45 2.31 -18.01 4.65
CA LEU A 45 1.92 -16.81 3.91
C LEU A 45 1.10 -15.82 4.76
N VAL A 46 0.19 -16.33 5.62
CA VAL A 46 -0.53 -15.48 6.58
C VAL A 46 0.45 -14.78 7.53
N LYS A 47 1.40 -15.50 8.12
CA LYS A 47 2.41 -14.91 9.02
C LYS A 47 3.30 -13.89 8.30
N ILE A 48 3.66 -14.15 7.04
CA ILE A 48 4.42 -13.20 6.23
C ILE A 48 3.61 -11.91 6.03
N GLY A 49 2.31 -12.04 5.71
CA GLY A 49 1.39 -10.91 5.62
C GLY A 49 1.30 -10.11 6.92
N GLU A 50 1.11 -10.78 8.06
CA GLU A 50 1.07 -10.14 9.39
C GLU A 50 2.39 -9.39 9.71
N LYS A 51 3.54 -10.01 9.40
CA LYS A 51 4.85 -9.35 9.56
C LYS A 51 4.99 -8.14 8.62
N LEU A 52 4.53 -8.25 7.38
CA LEU A 52 4.59 -7.18 6.39
C LEU A 52 3.81 -5.94 6.83
N ILE A 53 2.68 -6.12 7.53
CA ILE A 53 1.88 -5.02 8.09
C ILE A 53 2.66 -4.23 9.15
N GLU A 54 3.51 -4.89 9.93
CA GLU A 54 4.32 -4.24 10.98
C GLU A 54 5.66 -3.69 10.47
N LYS A 55 6.11 -4.07 9.26
CA LYS A 55 7.33 -3.51 8.63
C LYS A 55 7.22 -1.99 8.40
N LEU A 56 8.37 -1.33 8.41
CA LEU A 56 8.48 0.09 8.09
C LEU A 56 7.95 0.38 6.68
N LEU A 57 7.24 1.51 6.56
CA LEU A 57 6.79 1.99 5.26
C LEU A 57 8.02 2.26 4.39
N SER A 58 8.05 1.68 3.20
CA SER A 58 9.20 1.77 2.30
C SER A 58 8.77 2.23 0.91
N ARG A 59 9.68 2.86 0.17
CA ARG A 59 9.48 3.27 -1.22
C ARG A 59 10.69 2.87 -2.04
N VAL A 60 10.47 2.61 -3.33
CA VAL A 60 11.57 2.33 -4.24
C VAL A 60 12.44 3.57 -4.40
N ASN A 61 13.74 3.39 -4.22
CA ASN A 61 14.74 4.36 -4.63
C ASN A 61 14.87 4.26 -6.17
N ILE A 62 14.62 5.36 -6.86
CA ILE A 62 14.55 5.40 -8.33
C ILE A 62 15.92 5.11 -8.95
N ASP A 63 17.00 5.46 -8.25
CA ASP A 63 18.37 5.32 -8.75
C ASP A 63 18.88 3.88 -8.57
N THR A 64 18.53 3.21 -7.46
CA THR A 64 19.01 1.85 -7.13
C THR A 64 18.00 0.76 -7.44
N GLY A 65 16.72 1.08 -7.56
CA GLY A 65 15.61 0.13 -7.70
C GLY A 65 15.28 -0.64 -6.42
N VAL A 66 15.92 -0.33 -5.29
CA VAL A 66 15.74 -1.01 -4.00
C VAL A 66 14.71 -0.28 -3.14
N TYR A 67 13.91 -1.01 -2.37
CA TYR A 67 13.00 -0.41 -1.40
C TYR A 67 13.74 0.07 -0.16
N GLU A 68 13.56 1.35 0.17
CA GLU A 68 14.16 1.98 1.33
C GLU A 68 13.07 2.52 2.26
N PRO A 69 13.26 2.43 3.59
CA PRO A 69 12.32 2.99 4.55
C PRO A 69 12.14 4.50 4.36
N VAL A 70 10.89 4.96 4.39
CA VAL A 70 10.55 6.37 4.33
C VAL A 70 10.84 7.00 5.70
N LYS A 71 11.74 7.99 5.73
CA LYS A 71 12.06 8.73 6.95
C LYS A 71 10.78 9.33 7.56
N CYS A 72 10.53 9.03 8.83
CA CYS A 72 9.33 9.45 9.57
C CYS A 72 7.99 8.95 8.97
N GLY A 73 8.00 7.95 8.09
CA GLY A 73 6.80 7.42 7.41
C GLY A 73 5.96 6.44 8.24
N GLY A 74 6.44 6.02 9.41
CA GLY A 74 5.78 5.01 10.23
C GLY A 74 5.90 3.58 9.64
N ASN A 75 4.96 2.71 10.00
CA ASN A 75 4.84 1.35 9.46
C ASN A 75 3.68 1.23 8.46
N ASN A 76 3.63 0.09 7.76
CA ASN A 76 2.59 -0.19 6.76
C ASN A 76 1.18 -0.17 7.36
N LYS A 77 1.01 -0.63 8.60
CA LYS A 77 -0.25 -0.58 9.35
C LYS A 77 -0.79 0.84 9.48
N GLN A 78 0.05 1.78 9.94
CA GLN A 78 -0.35 3.17 10.10
C GLN A 78 -0.73 3.79 8.74
N ALA A 79 0.06 3.53 7.71
CA ALA A 79 -0.22 4.00 6.34
C ALA A 79 -1.57 3.47 5.82
N LEU A 80 -1.91 2.20 6.08
CA LEU A 80 -3.20 1.61 5.71
C LEU A 80 -4.38 2.22 6.47
N VAL A 81 -4.21 2.49 7.77
CA VAL A 81 -5.25 3.15 8.57
C VAL A 81 -5.53 4.57 8.05
N ASP A 82 -4.48 5.31 7.72
CA ASP A 82 -4.60 6.66 7.17
C ASP A 82 -5.25 6.63 5.78
N PHE A 83 -4.85 5.69 4.93
CA PHE A 83 -5.46 5.48 3.61
C PHE A 83 -6.95 5.12 3.71
N ALA A 84 -7.32 4.22 4.63
CA ALA A 84 -8.72 3.84 4.87
C ALA A 84 -9.55 5.04 5.37
N ARG A 85 -8.97 5.89 6.22
CA ARG A 85 -9.61 7.13 6.69
C ARG A 85 -9.90 8.08 5.52
N ASP A 86 -8.94 8.24 4.61
CA ASP A 86 -9.10 9.11 3.46
C ASP A 86 -10.15 8.58 2.47
N LEU A 87 -10.18 7.27 2.21
CA LEU A 87 -11.24 6.63 1.41
C LEU A 87 -12.63 6.85 2.02
N SER A 88 -12.77 6.68 3.35
CA SER A 88 -14.02 6.91 4.06
C SER A 88 -14.48 8.36 3.97
N LYS A 89 -13.57 9.32 4.19
CA LYS A 89 -13.84 10.75 4.01
C LYS A 89 -14.32 11.07 2.59
N GLN A 90 -13.62 10.59 1.56
CA GLN A 90 -13.97 10.83 0.16
C GLN A 90 -15.34 10.23 -0.20
N ARG A 91 -15.63 9.01 0.26
CA ARG A 91 -16.96 8.39 0.09
C ARG A 91 -18.06 9.27 0.70
N ASN A 92 -17.86 9.70 1.94
CA ASN A 92 -18.85 10.52 2.64
C ASN A 92 -19.04 11.88 1.96
N MET A 93 -17.97 12.53 1.50
CA MET A 93 -18.08 13.79 0.74
C MET A 93 -18.94 13.63 -0.52
N ARG A 94 -18.75 12.55 -1.29
CA ARG A 94 -19.55 12.29 -2.50
C ARG A 94 -21.03 12.05 -2.17
N ILE A 95 -21.32 11.30 -1.12
CA ILE A 95 -22.69 11.03 -0.68
C ILE A 95 -23.38 12.33 -0.23
N HIS A 96 -22.73 13.13 0.62
CA HIS A 96 -23.32 14.39 1.12
C HIS A 96 -23.41 15.47 0.03
N GLY A 97 -22.46 15.49 -0.92
CA GLY A 97 -22.52 16.37 -2.09
C GLY A 97 -23.73 16.06 -2.98
N ALA A 98 -23.91 14.80 -3.34
CA ALA A 98 -25.07 14.35 -4.12
C ALA A 98 -26.41 14.64 -3.42
N GLN A 99 -26.47 14.49 -2.09
CA GLN A 99 -27.65 14.83 -1.28
C GLN A 99 -27.95 16.34 -1.24
N LYS A 100 -26.93 17.20 -1.32
CA LYS A 100 -27.12 18.66 -1.42
C LYS A 100 -27.66 19.05 -2.78
N GLU A 101 -27.09 18.51 -3.86
CA GLU A 101 -27.56 18.75 -5.23
C GLU A 101 -29.00 18.28 -5.44
N ALA A 102 -29.37 17.11 -4.92
CA ALA A 102 -30.74 16.58 -5.00
C ALA A 102 -31.78 17.36 -4.16
N LYS A 103 -31.35 18.19 -3.19
CA LYS A 103 -32.23 19.06 -2.39
C LYS A 103 -32.37 20.47 -2.97
N LEU A 104 -31.53 20.83 -3.94
CA LEU A 104 -31.55 22.11 -4.65
C LEU A 104 -32.41 22.06 -5.93
N LEU A 105 -32.93 20.87 -6.28
CA LEU A 105 -33.92 20.61 -7.32
C LEU A 105 -35.28 20.34 -6.67
#